data_AF-A0A1U7N817-F1
#
_entry.id   AF-A0A1U7N817-F1
#
_cell.length_a   1.000
_cell.length_b   1.000
_cell.length_c   1.000
_cell.angle_alpha   90.00
_cell.angle_beta   90.00
_cell.angle_gamma   90.00
#
_symmetry.space_group_name_H-M   'P 1'
#
loop_
_entity.id
_entity.type
_entity.pdbx_description
1 polymer ?
#
loop_
_entity_poly.entity_id
_entity_poly.type
_entity_poly.pdbx_seq_one_letter_code
_entity_poly.pdbx_strand_id
1 'polypeptide(L)'
;MKEIVNTKIKFREPFRPFAPVILAEQVNQYFSGSNLQNQYLPRYMQMVAPILEDKQEQIQAVCHNGTGRLQAIRQESNPFYYQVIEKFGEATEITVLLNTSYNLRGEPIVNTP
;
A
#
# COMPACT_ATOMS: atom_id res chain seq x y z
N MET A 1 0.57 11.96 7.25
CA MET A 1 -0.02 11.71 5.90
C MET A 1 -1.46 11.18 5.96
N LYS A 2 -1.74 10.03 6.62
CA LYS A 2 -3.09 9.42 6.71
C LYS A 2 -4.21 10.42 7.01
N GLU A 3 -4.02 11.25 8.03
CA GLU A 3 -5.03 12.24 8.44
C GLU A 3 -5.33 13.25 7.34
N ILE A 4 -4.30 13.84 6.72
CA ILE A 4 -4.44 14.80 5.61
C ILE A 4 -5.24 14.19 4.47
N VAL A 5 -4.94 12.94 4.07
CA VAL A 5 -5.66 12.28 2.98
C VAL A 5 -7.12 12.04 3.36
N ASN A 6 -7.40 11.58 4.59
CA ASN A 6 -8.78 11.35 5.03
C ASN A 6 -9.60 12.65 5.11
N THR A 7 -9.06 13.70 5.73
CA THR A 7 -9.83 14.92 6.06
C THR A 7 -9.85 15.95 4.94
N LYS A 8 -8.73 16.17 4.26
CA LYS A 8 -8.58 17.24 3.26
C LYS A 8 -8.76 16.79 1.81
N ILE A 9 -8.56 15.51 1.53
CA ILE A 9 -8.64 14.98 0.15
C ILE A 9 -9.88 14.10 -0.03
N LYS A 10 -10.13 13.17 0.89
CA LYS A 10 -11.24 12.20 0.80
C LYS A 10 -12.51 12.63 1.52
N PHE A 11 -12.45 13.68 2.34
CA PHE A 11 -13.57 14.20 3.12
C PHE A 11 -14.32 13.09 3.89
N ARG A 12 -13.54 12.20 4.53
CA ARG A 12 -14.04 11.03 5.28
C ARG A 12 -13.38 10.93 6.65
N GLU A 13 -13.86 9.97 7.43
CA GLU A 13 -13.50 9.82 8.83
C GLU A 13 -11.98 9.52 9.01
N PRO A 14 -11.29 10.17 9.98
CA PRO A 14 -9.83 10.07 10.14
C PRO A 14 -9.31 8.66 10.42
N PHE A 15 -10.15 7.79 11.00
CA PHE A 15 -9.78 6.43 11.39
C PHE A 15 -9.71 5.46 10.20
N ARG A 16 -10.25 5.80 9.02
CA ARG A 16 -10.27 4.86 7.90
C ARG A 16 -8.83 4.52 7.46
N PRO A 17 -8.48 3.22 7.39
CA PRO A 17 -7.14 2.82 7.02
C PRO A 17 -6.89 3.03 5.53
N PHE A 18 -5.61 3.12 5.16
CA PHE A 18 -5.13 3.02 3.79
C PHE A 18 -4.31 1.75 3.62
N ALA A 19 -4.14 1.36 2.37
CA ALA A 19 -3.45 0.13 2.03
C ALA A 19 -2.00 0.41 1.63
N PRO A 20 -1.05 -0.43 2.08
CA PRO A 20 0.29 -0.45 1.54
C PRO A 20 0.29 -1.04 0.13
N VAL A 21 1.11 -0.48 -0.76
CA VAL A 21 1.54 -1.14 -2.00
C VAL A 21 3.05 -1.27 -1.99
N ILE A 22 3.56 -2.41 -2.43
CA ILE A 22 4.98 -2.79 -2.36
C ILE A 22 5.34 -3.71 -3.53
N LEU A 23 6.62 -3.77 -3.89
CA LEU A 23 7.14 -4.78 -4.82
C LEU A 23 7.02 -6.19 -4.22
N ALA A 24 6.60 -7.16 -5.02
CA ALA A 24 6.31 -8.52 -4.56
C ALA A 24 7.54 -9.17 -3.88
N GLU A 25 8.73 -8.98 -4.44
CA GLU A 25 10.00 -9.48 -3.94
C GLU A 25 10.48 -8.81 -2.64
N GLN A 26 9.89 -7.67 -2.27
CA GLN A 26 10.21 -6.95 -1.03
C GLN A 26 9.15 -7.12 0.07
N VAL A 27 8.05 -7.85 -0.19
CA VAL A 27 6.97 -8.05 0.79
C VAL A 27 7.50 -8.53 2.15
N ASN A 28 8.40 -9.51 2.16
CA ASN A 28 8.92 -10.10 3.40
C ASN A 28 9.88 -9.16 4.17
N GLN A 29 10.29 -8.03 3.59
CA GLN A 29 11.07 -7.01 4.29
C GLN A 29 10.20 -6.14 5.20
N TYR A 30 8.87 -6.17 5.00
CA TYR A 30 7.91 -5.35 5.76
C TYR A 30 6.81 -6.17 6.43
N PHE A 31 6.47 -7.35 5.90
CA PHE A 31 5.38 -8.18 6.40
C PHE A 31 5.87 -9.54 6.86
N SER A 32 5.30 -10.05 7.96
CA SER A 32 5.53 -11.41 8.42
C SER A 32 4.50 -12.37 7.85
N GLY A 33 4.94 -13.56 7.44
CA GLY A 33 4.07 -14.59 6.92
C GLY A 33 4.78 -15.53 5.97
N SER A 34 4.22 -16.72 5.77
CA SER A 34 4.78 -17.71 4.85
C SER A 34 4.41 -17.39 3.41
N ASN A 35 5.44 -17.37 2.55
CA ASN A 35 5.30 -17.30 1.10
C ASN A 35 4.50 -16.10 0.55
N LEU A 36 4.43 -14.98 1.29
CA LEU A 36 3.60 -13.82 0.95
C LEU A 36 3.89 -13.27 -0.46
N GLN A 37 5.17 -13.20 -0.82
CA GLN A 37 5.63 -12.74 -2.15
C GLN A 37 4.98 -13.50 -3.32
N ASN A 38 4.65 -14.79 -3.14
CA ASN A 38 4.10 -15.65 -4.19
C ASN A 38 2.59 -15.86 -4.09
N GLN A 39 1.92 -15.26 -3.11
CA GLN A 39 0.48 -15.36 -3.00
C GLN A 39 -0.24 -14.55 -4.07
N TYR A 40 -1.42 -15.03 -4.46
CA TYR A 40 -2.25 -14.38 -5.47
C TYR A 40 -3.12 -13.25 -4.90
N LEU A 41 -3.65 -13.42 -3.68
CA LEU A 41 -4.58 -12.47 -3.03
C LEU A 41 -4.01 -11.05 -2.83
N PRO A 42 -2.72 -10.86 -2.46
CA PRO A 42 -2.11 -9.54 -2.37
C PRO A 42 -2.16 -8.75 -3.68
N ARG A 43 -2.24 -9.39 -4.85
CA ARG A 43 -2.33 -8.66 -6.13
C ARG A 43 -3.59 -7.78 -6.22
N TYR A 44 -4.63 -8.15 -5.47
CA TYR A 44 -5.96 -7.53 -5.49
C TYR A 44 -6.34 -6.89 -4.15
N MET A 45 -5.38 -6.69 -3.24
CA MET A 45 -5.65 -6.16 -1.90
C MET A 45 -6.66 -7.00 -1.12
N GLN A 46 -6.67 -8.32 -1.32
CA GLN A 46 -7.60 -9.26 -0.66
C GLN A 46 -6.94 -10.01 0.51
N MET A 47 -5.80 -9.51 0.99
CA MET A 47 -5.07 -10.11 2.10
C MET A 47 -4.66 -9.03 3.09
N VAL A 48 -4.81 -9.33 4.38
CA VAL A 48 -4.21 -8.58 5.49
C VAL A 48 -3.07 -9.42 6.05
N ALA A 49 -1.91 -8.79 6.24
CA ALA A 49 -0.75 -9.43 6.86
C ALA A 49 -0.21 -8.56 8.00
N PRO A 50 0.41 -9.16 9.03
CA PRO A 50 1.11 -8.40 10.06
C PRO A 50 2.35 -7.70 9.46
N ILE A 51 2.58 -6.46 9.89
CA ILE A 51 3.77 -5.68 9.57
C ILE A 51 4.83 -5.97 10.64
N LEU A 52 6.07 -6.18 10.23
CA LEU A 52 7.21 -6.37 11.13
C LEU A 52 7.32 -5.17 12.08
N GLU A 53 7.53 -5.44 13.37
CA GLU A 53 7.49 -4.43 14.43
C GLU A 53 8.43 -3.25 14.18
N ASP A 54 9.65 -3.54 13.72
CA ASP A 54 10.69 -2.57 13.37
C ASP A 54 10.36 -1.71 12.13
N LYS A 55 9.34 -2.08 11.37
CA LYS A 55 8.88 -1.34 10.18
C LYS A 55 7.64 -0.50 10.42
N GLN A 56 6.89 -0.75 11.51
CA GLN A 56 5.58 -0.13 11.71
C GLN A 56 5.62 1.40 11.77
N GLU A 57 6.63 1.98 12.43
CA GLU A 57 6.81 3.43 12.52
C GLU A 57 7.15 4.05 11.16
N GLN A 58 8.04 3.40 10.40
CA GLN A 58 8.50 3.84 9.08
C GLN A 58 7.34 3.95 8.08
N ILE A 59 6.36 3.03 8.14
CA ILE A 59 5.20 2.99 7.22
C ILE A 59 3.85 3.25 7.94
N GLN A 60 3.87 4.06 9.00
CA GLN A 60 2.71 4.34 9.86
C GLN A 60 1.42 4.79 9.11
N ALA A 61 1.56 5.40 7.93
CA ALA A 61 0.41 5.89 7.16
C ALA A 61 -0.49 4.77 6.62
N VAL A 62 0.07 3.57 6.48
CA VAL A 62 -0.58 2.35 5.96
C VAL A 62 -0.58 1.20 6.97
N CYS A 63 -0.06 1.43 8.17
CA CYS A 63 -0.13 0.51 9.30
C CYS A 63 -1.42 0.77 10.11
N HIS A 64 -2.19 -0.28 10.36
CA HIS A 64 -3.36 -0.25 11.22
C HIS A 64 -3.23 -1.33 12.28
N ASN A 65 -2.96 -0.92 13.52
CA ASN A 65 -2.75 -1.81 14.68
C ASN A 65 -1.77 -2.95 14.37
N GLY A 66 -0.63 -2.63 13.75
CA GLY A 66 0.42 -3.60 13.39
C GLY A 66 0.13 -4.45 12.15
N THR A 67 -0.93 -4.15 11.39
CA THR A 67 -1.30 -4.91 10.17
C THR A 67 -1.52 -3.99 8.97
N GLY A 68 -1.45 -4.56 7.76
CA GLY A 68 -1.73 -3.84 6.53
C GLY A 68 -2.41 -4.73 5.48
N ARG A 69 -3.38 -4.17 4.75
CA ARG A 69 -4.03 -4.82 3.60
C ARG A 69 -3.25 -4.55 2.33
N LEU A 70 -2.20 -5.33 2.09
CA LEU A 70 -1.19 -5.02 1.09
C LEU A 70 -1.61 -5.28 -0.35
N GLN A 71 -1.04 -4.49 -1.26
CA GLN A 71 -0.94 -4.79 -2.68
C GLN A 71 0.50 -5.16 -3.06
N ALA A 72 0.70 -6.35 -3.64
CA ALA A 72 2.01 -6.77 -4.16
C ALA A 72 2.09 -6.56 -5.69
N ILE A 73 3.01 -5.71 -6.14
CA ILE A 73 3.24 -5.39 -7.56
C ILE A 73 4.39 -6.22 -8.09
N ARG A 74 4.21 -6.77 -9.29
CA ARG A 74 5.27 -7.45 -10.04
C ARG A 74 5.55 -6.73 -11.34
N GLN A 75 6.80 -6.75 -11.77
CA GLN A 75 7.25 -6.09 -12.99
C GLN A 75 6.44 -6.58 -14.22
N GLU A 76 6.21 -7.88 -14.33
CA GLU A 76 5.42 -8.48 -15.43
C GLU A 76 3.95 -8.06 -15.42
N SER A 77 3.41 -7.69 -14.25
CA SER A 77 1.98 -7.37 -14.10
C SER A 77 1.66 -5.89 -14.31
N ASN A 78 2.57 -5.01 -13.91
CA ASN A 78 2.42 -3.56 -14.06
C ASN A 78 3.81 -2.89 -14.02
N PRO A 79 4.52 -2.82 -15.16
CA PRO A 79 5.90 -2.35 -15.20
C PRO A 79 6.03 -0.86 -14.85
N PHE A 80 5.02 -0.04 -15.18
CA PHE A 80 5.01 1.38 -14.82
C PHE A 80 4.90 1.56 -13.31
N TYR A 81 3.94 0.90 -12.66
CA TYR A 81 3.77 1.04 -11.21
C TYR A 81 4.96 0.45 -10.44
N TYR A 82 5.52 -0.65 -10.95
CA TYR A 82 6.77 -1.22 -10.44
C TYR A 82 7.89 -0.16 -10.43
N GLN A 83 8.13 0.52 -11.56
CA GLN A 83 9.17 1.56 -11.65
C GLN A 83 8.90 2.75 -10.71
N VAL A 84 7.64 3.15 -10.52
CA VAL A 84 7.29 4.21 -9.55
C VAL A 84 7.71 3.82 -8.13
N ILE A 85 7.42 2.58 -7.71
CA ILE A 85 7.78 2.10 -6.38
C ILE A 85 9.31 1.94 -6.25
N GLU A 86 9.96 1.39 -7.27
CA GLU A 86 11.42 1.24 -7.33
C GLU A 86 12.13 2.60 -7.20
N LYS A 87 11.74 3.60 -8.00
CA LYS A 87 12.30 4.96 -7.93
C LYS A 87 12.01 5.67 -6.63
N PHE A 88 10.84 5.42 -6.03
CA PHE A 88 10.56 5.93 -4.69
C PHE A 88 11.48 5.30 -3.64
N GLY A 89 11.75 3.99 -3.76
CA GLY A 89 12.73 3.28 -2.93
C GLY A 89 14.15 3.80 -3.08
N GLU A 90 14.61 4.04 -4.32
CA GLU A 90 15.93 4.64 -4.58
C GLU A 90 16.07 6.02 -3.93
N ALA A 91 15.00 6.82 -3.91
CA ALA A 91 15.02 8.19 -3.40
C ALA A 91 14.83 8.29 -1.87
N THR A 92 14.21 7.30 -1.24
CA THR A 92 13.74 7.41 0.17
C THR A 92 14.15 6.24 1.06
N GLU A 93 14.74 5.19 0.49
CA GLU A 93 15.01 3.90 1.14
C GLU A 93 13.74 3.17 1.62
N ILE A 94 12.55 3.69 1.30
CA ILE A 94 11.24 3.11 1.62
C ILE A 94 10.58 2.67 0.33
N THR A 95 10.16 1.41 0.26
CA THR A 95 9.56 0.83 -0.96
C THR A 95 8.07 0.55 -0.81
N VAL A 96 7.43 1.27 0.13
CA VAL A 96 6.00 1.18 0.42
C VAL A 96 5.35 2.51 0.11
N LEU A 97 4.33 2.48 -0.75
CA LEU A 97 3.46 3.63 -1.01
C LEU A 97 2.08 3.43 -0.37
N LEU A 98 1.38 4.54 -0.18
CA LEU A 98 -0.04 4.55 0.17
C LEU A 98 -0.86 4.40 -1.11
N ASN A 99 -1.65 3.33 -1.22
CA ASN A 99 -2.59 3.13 -2.31
C ASN A 99 -4.04 3.32 -1.86
N THR A 100 -4.81 4.11 -2.62
CA THR A 100 -6.24 4.34 -2.40
C THR A 100 -6.95 4.59 -3.72
N SER A 101 -8.27 4.37 -3.74
CA SER A 101 -9.09 4.58 -4.93
C SER A 101 -9.05 6.05 -5.37
N TYR A 102 -8.99 6.31 -6.67
CA TYR A 102 -9.07 7.67 -7.21
C TYR A 102 -10.53 8.05 -7.46
N ASN A 103 -11.16 8.58 -6.42
CA ASN A 103 -12.54 9.10 -6.38
C ASN A 103 -12.79 9.90 -5.10
N LEU A 104 -13.87 10.69 -5.06
CA LEU A 104 -14.44 11.23 -3.84
C LEU A 104 -15.57 10.34 -3.30
N ARG A 105 -16.02 10.64 -2.07
CA ARG A 105 -17.16 9.95 -1.47
C ARG A 105 -18.42 10.21 -2.31
N GLY A 106 -19.09 9.14 -2.72
CA GLY A 106 -20.29 9.19 -3.54
C GLY A 106 -20.03 9.09 -5.04
N GLU A 107 -18.75 9.06 -5.45
CA GLU A 107 -18.35 8.96 -6.86
C GLU A 107 -17.69 7.60 -7.16
N PRO A 108 -17.87 7.07 -8.39
CA PRO A 108 -17.12 5.90 -8.85
C PRO A 108 -15.63 6.25 -9.05
N ILE A 109 -14.80 5.22 -9.22
CA ILE A 109 -13.40 5.41 -9.63
C ILE A 109 -13.36 6.01 -11.04
N VAL A 110 -12.47 6.99 -11.24
CA VAL A 110 -12.26 7.64 -12.54
C VAL A 110 -11.96 6.63 -13.66
N ASN A 111 -12.39 6.96 -14.88
CA ASN A 111 -12.20 6.10 -16.07
C ASN A 111 -11.60 6.85 -17.27
N THR A 112 -11.75 8.17 -17.35
CA THR A 112 -11.24 9.01 -18.44
C THR A 112 -10.35 10.13 -17.89
N PRO A 113 -9.38 10.64 -18.67
CA PRO A 113 -8.65 11.87 -18.36
C PRO A 113 -9.56 13.10 -18.15
#